data_AF-A0A9X9YCN5-F1
#
_entry.id   AF-A0A9X9YCN5-F1
#
_cell.length_a   1.000
_cell.length_b   1.000
_cell.length_c   1.000
_cell.angle_alpha   90.00
_cell.angle_beta   90.00
_cell.angle_gamma   90.00
#
_symmetry.space_group_name_H-M   'P 1'
#
loop_
_entity.id
_entity.type
_entity.pdbx_description
1 polymer ?
#
loop_
_entity_poly.entity_id
_entity_poly.type
_entity_poly.pdbx_seq_one_letter_code
_entity_poly.pdbx_strand_id
1 'polypeptide(L)'
;MSLHVGTTYARWLWPVQAVRGQTNAASVSLQILPSQTVNVGGKVSFGVTARKTGYLILVDVDAEGRMSQIFPTPELLAQSNERDINLVKPGVEFVVPAPAARQRGFEYVVAPPTGSAVMIAILSERRVQLLDLPDMPRKLEGQADALSYLSAWTSELRVPDNSSGKLATNNWSFDVKSYSIK
;
A
#
# COMPACT_ATOMS: atom_id res chain seq x y z
N MET A 1 -34.76 -48.31 28.02
CA MET A 1 -34.93 -47.02 27.30
C MET A 1 -33.76 -46.14 27.68
N SER A 2 -32.79 -46.03 26.77
CA SER A 2 -31.45 -45.52 27.03
C SER A 2 -31.37 -43.99 26.93
N LEU A 3 -30.57 -43.43 27.83
CA LEU A 3 -30.28 -42.01 27.98
C LEU A 3 -29.23 -41.54 26.96
N HIS A 4 -29.55 -40.40 26.32
CA HIS A 4 -28.72 -39.35 25.75
C HIS A 4 -27.20 -39.60 25.66
N VAL A 5 -26.70 -39.71 24.42
CA VAL A 5 -25.30 -39.43 24.07
C VAL A 5 -25.26 -38.07 23.36
N GLY A 6 -24.64 -37.10 24.01
CA GLY A 6 -24.37 -35.77 23.44
C GLY A 6 -23.24 -35.85 22.43
N THR A 7 -23.53 -35.41 21.20
CA THR A 7 -22.52 -35.24 20.14
C THR A 7 -21.72 -33.98 20.42
N THR A 8 -20.47 -34.15 20.84
CA THR A 8 -19.45 -33.09 20.91
C THR A 8 -19.09 -32.66 19.49
N TYR A 9 -19.52 -31.46 19.10
CA TYR A 9 -19.06 -30.83 17.86
C TYR A 9 -17.59 -30.43 18.03
N ALA A 10 -16.70 -31.14 17.33
CA ALA A 10 -15.31 -30.76 17.19
C ALA A 10 -15.22 -29.38 16.52
N ARG A 11 -14.65 -28.43 17.26
CA ARG A 11 -14.37 -27.06 16.82
C ARG A 11 -13.23 -27.12 15.81
N TRP A 12 -13.55 -27.06 14.52
CA TRP A 12 -12.57 -26.94 13.45
C TRP A 12 -11.81 -25.63 13.63
N LEU A 13 -10.63 -25.70 14.24
CA LEU A 13 -9.65 -24.64 14.20
C LEU A 13 -9.07 -24.64 12.79
N TRP A 14 -9.54 -23.73 11.94
CA TRP A 14 -8.81 -23.44 10.72
C TRP A 14 -7.40 -22.99 11.10
N PRO A 15 -6.33 -23.65 10.63
CA PRO A 15 -5.04 -22.99 10.63
C PRO A 15 -5.22 -21.80 9.68
N VAL A 16 -5.07 -20.58 10.19
CA VAL A 16 -4.77 -19.43 9.35
C VAL A 16 -3.47 -19.81 8.63
N GLN A 17 -3.58 -20.31 7.40
CA GLN A 17 -2.43 -20.43 6.54
C GLN A 17 -1.93 -18.99 6.37
N ALA A 18 -0.88 -18.65 7.10
CA ALA A 18 -0.06 -17.51 6.76
C ALA A 18 0.19 -17.62 5.26
N VAL A 19 -0.24 -16.61 4.50
CA VAL A 19 -0.08 -16.53 3.05
C VAL A 19 1.42 -16.56 2.77
N ARG A 20 1.98 -17.76 2.68
CA ARG A 20 3.38 -18.00 2.37
C ARG A 20 3.48 -18.04 0.86
N GLY A 21 3.87 -16.90 0.31
CA GLY A 21 4.51 -16.83 -1.00
C GLY A 21 3.75 -16.05 -2.06
N GLN A 22 3.48 -14.75 -1.86
CA GLN A 22 3.39 -13.78 -2.95
C GLN A 22 3.26 -12.35 -2.43
N THR A 23 4.31 -11.71 -1.92
CA THR A 23 4.15 -10.28 -1.54
C THR A 23 5.30 -9.39 -1.96
N ASN A 24 6.18 -9.84 -2.86
CA ASN A 24 7.06 -8.91 -3.57
C ASN A 24 7.67 -9.50 -4.86
N ALA A 25 6.84 -10.07 -5.74
CA ALA A 25 7.32 -10.70 -6.98
C ALA A 25 7.98 -9.71 -7.97
N ALA A 26 7.70 -8.42 -7.82
CA ALA A 26 8.36 -7.35 -8.57
C ALA A 26 9.60 -6.78 -7.88
N SER A 27 9.98 -7.27 -6.69
CA SER A 27 11.08 -6.72 -5.87
C SER A 27 10.99 -5.19 -5.71
N VAL A 28 9.79 -4.70 -5.41
CA VAL A 28 9.51 -3.32 -5.00
C VAL A 28 10.36 -3.00 -3.78
N SER A 29 10.98 -1.83 -3.76
CA SER A 29 11.68 -1.30 -2.60
C SER A 29 11.30 0.15 -2.40
N LEU A 30 10.93 0.50 -1.17
CA LEU A 30 10.53 1.83 -0.74
C LEU A 30 11.60 2.42 0.18
N GLN A 31 11.89 3.71 0.00
CA GLN A 31 12.72 4.50 0.89
C GLN A 31 11.99 5.77 1.29
N ILE A 32 12.06 6.13 2.57
CA ILE A 32 11.57 7.40 3.12
C ILE A 32 12.79 8.30 3.33
N LEU A 33 12.74 9.51 2.79
CA LEU A 33 13.80 10.51 2.86
C LEU A 33 13.31 11.76 3.61
N PRO A 34 14.16 12.41 4.43
CA PRO A 34 15.58 12.08 4.64
C PRO A 34 15.82 10.95 5.65
N SER A 35 14.83 10.62 6.49
CA SER A 35 14.93 9.62 7.55
C SER A 35 13.57 9.03 7.91
N GLN A 36 13.57 7.91 8.63
CA GLN A 36 12.35 7.28 9.17
C GLN A 36 11.86 7.92 10.48
N THR A 37 12.58 8.88 11.03
CA THR A 37 12.08 9.76 12.09
C THR A 37 11.99 11.15 11.50
N VAL A 38 10.80 11.73 11.55
CA VAL A 38 10.48 13.03 10.95
C VAL A 38 9.76 13.88 11.99
N ASN A 39 9.90 15.20 11.90
CA ASN A 39 9.20 16.12 12.78
C ASN A 39 7.96 16.67 12.08
N VAL A 40 6.93 17.04 12.83
CA VAL A 40 5.80 17.82 12.31
C VAL A 40 6.32 19.08 11.59
N GLY A 41 5.76 19.36 10.41
CA GLY A 41 6.20 20.45 9.52
C GLY A 41 7.44 20.11 8.67
N GLY A 42 8.08 18.96 8.90
CA GLY A 42 9.18 18.48 8.09
C GLY A 42 8.74 18.10 6.67
N LYS A 43 9.65 18.21 5.71
CA LYS A 43 9.41 17.82 4.31
C LYS A 43 9.92 16.41 4.08
N VAL A 44 9.12 15.60 3.38
CA VAL A 44 9.47 14.21 3.06
C VAL A 44 9.38 13.92 1.57
N SER A 45 10.16 12.95 1.13
CA SER A 45 10.04 12.35 -0.20
C SER A 45 10.22 10.84 -0.12
N PHE A 46 9.72 10.16 -1.13
CA PHE A 46 9.70 8.70 -1.22
C PHE A 46 10.43 8.27 -2.48
N GLY A 47 11.43 7.41 -2.32
CA GLY A 47 12.09 6.73 -3.45
C GLY A 47 11.52 5.33 -3.59
N VAL A 48 11.13 4.94 -4.80
CA VAL A 48 10.63 3.58 -5.09
C VAL A 48 11.38 2.98 -6.27
N THR A 49 11.85 1.74 -6.12
CA THR A 49 12.41 0.96 -7.24
C THR A 49 11.66 -0.35 -7.38
N ALA A 50 11.67 -0.93 -8.58
CA ALA A 50 11.12 -2.26 -8.85
C ALA A 50 11.92 -2.96 -9.95
N ARG A 51 11.84 -4.29 -10.02
CA ARG A 51 12.40 -5.13 -11.10
C ARG A 51 11.41 -5.41 -12.22
N LYS A 52 10.13 -5.07 -12.04
CA LYS A 52 9.09 -5.20 -13.06
C LYS A 52 8.39 -3.86 -13.26
N THR A 53 7.88 -3.65 -14.48
CA THR A 53 7.03 -2.51 -14.78
C THR A 53 5.72 -2.64 -14.01
N GLY A 54 5.19 -1.54 -13.49
CA GLY A 54 3.89 -1.53 -12.82
C GLY A 54 3.46 -0.13 -12.40
N TYR A 55 2.27 -0.03 -11.85
CA TYR A 55 1.65 1.22 -11.43
C TYR A 55 1.75 1.33 -9.91
N LEU A 56 2.46 2.35 -9.45
CA LEU A 56 2.75 2.61 -8.05
C LEU A 56 1.57 3.30 -7.37
N ILE A 57 1.31 2.85 -6.15
CA ILE A 57 0.41 3.50 -5.21
C ILE A 57 1.14 3.58 -3.88
N LEU A 58 1.16 4.76 -3.27
CA LEU A 58 1.70 4.96 -1.93
C LEU A 58 0.54 5.21 -0.96
N VAL A 59 0.51 4.39 0.09
CA VAL A 59 -0.49 4.47 1.15
C VAL A 59 0.21 4.74 2.47
N ASP A 60 -0.26 5.76 3.18
CA ASP A 60 0.10 6.05 4.55
C ASP A 60 -0.91 5.39 5.50
N VAL A 61 -0.40 4.83 6.60
CA VAL A 61 -1.19 4.40 7.75
C VAL A 61 -0.70 5.21 8.95
N ASP A 62 -1.53 6.17 9.40
CA ASP A 62 -1.17 7.09 10.48
C ASP A 62 -1.15 6.40 11.86
N ALA A 63 -0.77 7.14 12.90
CA ALA A 63 -0.67 6.63 14.26
C ALA A 63 -2.01 6.21 14.88
N GLU A 64 -3.14 6.67 14.32
CA GLU A 64 -4.47 6.20 14.68
C GLU A 64 -4.92 4.99 13.84
N GLY A 65 -4.13 4.57 12.87
CA GLY A 65 -4.42 3.47 11.97
C GLY A 65 -5.29 3.87 10.76
N ARG A 66 -5.43 5.17 10.47
CA ARG A 66 -6.19 5.62 9.30
C ARG A 66 -5.33 5.46 8.06
N MET A 67 -5.93 4.86 7.03
CA MET A 67 -5.29 4.71 5.74
C MET A 67 -5.60 5.89 4.83
N SER A 68 -4.58 6.40 4.16
CA SER A 68 -4.75 7.43 3.13
C SER A 68 -3.82 7.17 1.95
N GLN A 69 -4.35 7.30 0.73
CA GLN A 69 -3.53 7.23 -0.47
C GLN A 69 -2.84 8.57 -0.67
N ILE A 70 -1.52 8.60 -0.47
CA ILE A 70 -0.73 9.83 -0.63
C ILE A 70 -0.24 10.01 -2.07
N PHE A 71 -0.17 8.93 -2.86
CA PHE A 71 0.20 9.00 -4.28
C PHE A 71 -0.41 7.86 -5.12
N PRO A 72 -0.89 8.15 -6.35
CA PRO A 72 -1.26 9.51 -6.79
C PRO A 72 -2.44 10.03 -5.96
N THR A 73 -2.62 11.34 -5.82
CA THR A 73 -3.84 11.87 -5.18
C THR A 73 -4.92 12.15 -6.24
N PRO A 74 -6.21 12.19 -5.87
CA PRO A 74 -7.28 12.60 -6.78
C PRO A 74 -7.02 13.97 -7.42
N GLU A 75 -6.46 14.92 -6.66
CA GLU A 75 -6.14 16.26 -7.14
C GLU A 75 -5.03 16.24 -8.18
N LEU A 76 -4.01 15.40 -7.98
CA LEU A 76 -2.92 15.22 -8.94
C LEU A 76 -3.45 14.63 -10.25
N LEU A 77 -4.34 13.65 -10.17
CA LEU A 77 -4.97 13.04 -11.34
C LEU A 77 -5.85 14.03 -12.10
N ALA A 78 -6.64 14.84 -11.39
CA ALA A 78 -7.49 15.86 -12.01
C ALA A 78 -6.69 16.96 -12.73
N GLN A 79 -5.46 17.24 -12.28
CA GLN A 79 -4.57 18.25 -12.87
C GLN A 79 -3.67 17.69 -13.98
N SER A 80 -3.61 16.37 -14.16
CA SER A 80 -2.71 15.72 -15.10
C SER A 80 -3.44 15.19 -16.32
N ASN A 81 -2.88 15.45 -17.51
CA ASN A 81 -3.31 14.80 -18.75
C ASN A 81 -2.57 13.47 -18.99
N GLU A 82 -1.57 13.16 -18.17
CA GLU A 82 -0.79 11.94 -18.31
C GLU A 82 -1.54 10.75 -17.71
N ARG A 83 -1.75 9.72 -18.54
CA ARG A 83 -2.41 8.50 -18.07
C ARG A 83 -1.48 7.65 -17.20
N ASP A 84 -0.17 7.77 -17.38
CA ASP A 84 0.85 6.90 -16.77
C ASP A 84 1.67 7.61 -15.67
N ILE A 85 1.08 8.59 -14.97
CA ILE A 85 1.81 9.38 -13.96
C ILE A 85 2.45 8.55 -12.85
N ASN A 86 1.93 7.35 -12.58
CA ASN A 86 2.40 6.45 -11.54
C ASN A 86 3.07 5.19 -12.10
N LEU A 87 3.46 5.18 -13.38
CA LEU A 87 4.13 4.05 -14.01
C LEU A 87 5.61 3.99 -13.59
N VAL A 88 5.96 2.95 -12.85
CA VAL A 88 7.33 2.59 -12.49
C VAL A 88 7.94 1.74 -13.59
N LYS A 89 9.17 2.08 -13.99
CA LYS A 89 9.98 1.31 -14.94
C LYS A 89 11.03 0.48 -14.18
N PRO A 90 11.36 -0.74 -14.66
CA PRO A 90 12.36 -1.58 -14.03
C PRO A 90 13.70 -0.88 -13.84
N GLY A 91 14.27 -0.95 -12.64
CA GLY A 91 15.60 -0.44 -12.32
C GLY A 91 15.74 1.08 -12.29
N VAL A 92 14.66 1.84 -12.53
CA VAL A 92 14.65 3.30 -12.45
C VAL A 92 14.03 3.71 -11.11
N GLU A 93 14.69 4.58 -10.37
CA GLU A 93 14.12 5.15 -9.16
C GLU A 93 12.98 6.11 -9.51
N PHE A 94 11.80 5.79 -9.00
CA PHE A 94 10.61 6.61 -9.07
C PHE A 94 10.52 7.44 -7.78
N VAL A 95 10.68 8.76 -7.90
CA VAL A 95 10.70 9.67 -6.74
C VAL A 95 9.37 10.40 -6.61
N VAL A 96 8.80 10.40 -5.41
CA VAL A 96 7.56 11.09 -5.07
C VAL A 96 7.81 12.14 -3.96
N PRO A 97 7.52 13.42 -4.17
CA PRO A 97 7.05 13.99 -5.43
C PRO A 97 8.16 14.07 -6.48
N ALA A 98 7.76 14.00 -7.74
CA ALA A 98 8.68 14.06 -8.88
C ALA A 98 9.53 15.35 -8.80
N PRO A 99 10.81 15.33 -9.22
CA PRO A 99 11.68 16.50 -9.17
C PRO A 99 11.08 17.75 -9.82
N ALA A 100 10.40 17.61 -10.96
CA ALA A 100 9.71 18.71 -11.63
C ALA A 100 8.54 19.28 -10.82
N ALA A 101 7.83 18.44 -10.06
CA ALA A 101 6.76 18.88 -9.16
C ALA A 101 7.33 19.65 -7.96
N ARG A 102 8.45 19.17 -7.40
CA ARG A 102 9.18 19.89 -6.33
C ARG A 102 9.66 21.26 -6.77
N GLN A 103 10.18 21.40 -7.99
CA GLN A 103 10.58 22.68 -8.55
C GLN A 103 9.42 23.68 -8.70
N ARG A 104 8.17 23.19 -8.78
CA ARG A 104 6.94 23.99 -8.79
C ARG A 104 6.36 24.23 -7.40
N GLY A 105 7.05 23.78 -6.34
CA GLY A 105 6.62 23.97 -4.95
C GLY A 105 5.74 22.86 -4.38
N PHE A 106 5.55 21.74 -5.08
CA PHE A 106 4.81 20.61 -4.53
C PHE A 106 5.68 19.79 -3.58
N GLU A 107 5.26 19.68 -2.32
CA GLU A 107 6.00 19.05 -1.24
C GLU A 107 5.04 18.28 -0.33
N TYR A 108 5.46 17.12 0.17
CA TYR A 108 4.76 16.48 1.29
C TYR A 108 5.31 17.04 2.58
N VAL A 109 4.41 17.59 3.39
CA VAL A 109 4.71 18.14 4.71
C VAL A 109 4.10 17.21 5.76
N VAL A 110 4.90 16.80 6.73
CA VAL A 110 4.47 15.94 7.82
C VAL A 110 3.48 16.70 8.71
N ALA A 111 2.32 16.09 8.96
CA ALA A 111 1.28 16.62 9.82
C ALA A 111 1.04 15.68 11.01
N PRO A 112 0.41 16.17 12.11
CA PRO A 112 -0.07 15.30 13.19
C PRO A 112 -1.02 14.20 12.65
N PRO A 113 -1.16 13.08 13.38
CA PRO A 113 -0.69 12.82 14.75
C PRO A 113 0.81 12.53 14.87
N THR A 114 1.37 12.77 16.06
CA THR A 114 2.70 12.24 16.42
C THR A 114 2.57 10.78 16.82
N GLY A 115 3.55 9.94 16.45
CA GLY A 115 3.53 8.52 16.78
C GLY A 115 4.16 7.67 15.69
N SER A 116 3.97 6.35 15.82
CA SER A 116 4.42 5.37 14.83
C SER A 116 3.42 5.28 13.69
N ALA A 117 3.92 5.32 12.46
CA ALA A 117 3.13 5.22 11.25
C ALA A 117 3.82 4.28 10.24
N VAL A 118 3.13 3.93 9.18
CA VAL A 118 3.61 2.98 8.16
C VAL A 118 3.36 3.53 6.77
N MET A 119 4.42 3.62 5.97
CA MET A 119 4.33 3.89 4.53
C MET A 119 4.39 2.58 3.75
N ILE A 120 3.51 2.45 2.77
CA ILE A 120 3.31 1.21 2.00
C ILE A 120 3.39 1.54 0.53
N ALA A 121 4.34 0.94 -0.17
CA ALA A 121 4.40 0.95 -1.62
C ALA A 121 3.69 -0.28 -2.17
N ILE A 122 2.66 -0.06 -2.97
CA ILE A 122 1.89 -1.08 -3.67
C ILE A 122 2.19 -0.94 -5.16
N LEU A 123 2.69 -2.01 -5.79
CA LEU A 123 2.88 -2.05 -7.23
C LEU A 123 1.85 -2.99 -7.86
N SER A 124 1.04 -2.42 -8.76
CA SER A 124 0.06 -3.13 -9.56
C SER A 124 0.63 -3.45 -10.95
N GLU A 125 0.47 -4.68 -11.44
CA GLU A 125 0.83 -5.00 -12.83
C GLU A 125 -0.10 -4.30 -13.84
N ARG A 126 -1.39 -4.22 -13.50
CA ARG A 126 -2.43 -3.54 -14.30
C ARG A 126 -2.54 -2.07 -13.92
N ARG A 127 -3.13 -1.27 -14.80
CA ARG A 127 -3.32 0.17 -14.53
C ARG A 127 -4.29 0.36 -13.38
N VAL A 128 -3.78 0.83 -12.25
CA VAL A 128 -4.55 1.27 -11.08
C VAL A 128 -3.96 2.59 -10.61
N GLN A 129 -4.84 3.57 -10.42
CA GLN A 129 -4.44 4.91 -9.97
C GLN A 129 -5.07 5.28 -8.65
N LEU A 130 -6.30 4.84 -8.39
CA LEU A 130 -6.97 5.04 -7.10
C LEU A 130 -7.41 3.70 -6.56
N LEU A 131 -7.25 3.55 -5.25
CA LEU A 131 -7.75 2.45 -4.47
C LEU A 131 -8.83 2.98 -3.53
N ASP A 132 -9.96 2.28 -3.49
CA ASP A 132 -10.94 2.47 -2.43
C ASP A 132 -10.43 1.76 -1.18
N LEU A 133 -9.66 2.49 -0.37
CA LEU A 133 -8.95 1.92 0.75
C LEU A 133 -9.94 1.43 1.82
N PRO A 134 -9.74 0.23 2.36
CA PRO A 134 -10.63 -0.30 3.36
C PRO A 134 -10.46 0.42 4.70
N ASP A 135 -11.52 0.43 5.51
CA ASP A 135 -11.42 0.83 6.90
C ASP A 135 -10.61 -0.21 7.67
N MET A 136 -9.65 0.26 8.45
CA MET A 136 -8.81 -0.63 9.25
C MET A 136 -9.56 -1.17 10.47
N PRO A 137 -9.55 -2.50 10.71
CA PRO A 137 -9.90 -3.02 12.03
C PRO A 137 -8.99 -2.36 13.07
N ARG A 138 -9.58 -1.86 14.17
CA ARG A 138 -8.88 -1.03 15.17
C ARG A 138 -7.59 -1.72 15.65
N LYS A 139 -6.48 -0.98 15.53
CA LYS A 139 -5.09 -1.30 15.91
C LYS A 139 -4.43 -2.40 15.07
N LEU A 140 -3.77 -1.99 13.99
CA LEU A 140 -2.59 -2.72 13.52
C LEU A 140 -1.44 -2.48 14.49
N GLU A 141 -0.81 -3.54 14.96
CA GLU A 141 0.30 -3.43 15.92
C GLU A 141 1.67 -3.34 15.23
N GLY A 142 1.72 -3.37 13.89
CA GLY A 142 2.94 -3.11 13.14
C GLY A 142 2.92 -3.42 11.65
N GLN A 143 4.11 -3.37 11.05
CA GLN A 143 4.36 -3.57 9.60
C GLN A 143 3.83 -4.90 9.07
N ALA A 144 3.99 -6.00 9.82
CA ALA A 144 3.59 -7.34 9.37
C ALA A 144 2.07 -7.46 9.23
N ASP A 145 1.32 -6.89 10.17
CA ASP A 145 -0.14 -6.91 10.15
C ASP A 145 -0.67 -6.03 9.01
N ALA A 146 -0.08 -4.84 8.83
CA ALA A 146 -0.43 -3.92 7.74
C ALA A 146 -0.25 -4.58 6.37
N LEU A 147 0.90 -5.22 6.17
CA LEU A 147 1.21 -5.95 4.95
C LEU A 147 0.24 -7.12 4.73
N SER A 148 0.00 -7.92 5.77
CA SER A 148 -0.86 -9.10 5.67
C SER A 148 -2.29 -8.72 5.31
N TYR A 149 -2.82 -7.67 5.96
CA TYR A 149 -4.15 -7.16 5.71
C TYR A 149 -4.31 -6.60 4.28
N LEU A 150 -3.41 -5.72 3.84
CA LEU A 150 -3.47 -5.16 2.50
C LEU A 150 -3.23 -6.21 1.41
N SER A 151 -2.36 -7.19 1.66
CA SER A 151 -2.13 -8.28 0.71
C SER A 151 -3.38 -9.15 0.54
N ALA A 152 -4.11 -9.42 1.63
CA ALA A 152 -5.39 -10.13 1.56
C ALA A 152 -6.43 -9.29 0.80
N TRP A 153 -6.63 -8.03 1.18
CA TRP A 153 -7.61 -7.14 0.55
C TRP A 153 -7.33 -6.93 -0.96
N THR A 154 -6.09 -6.62 -1.35
CA THR A 154 -5.74 -6.43 -2.77
C THR A 154 -5.94 -7.70 -3.62
N SER A 155 -5.82 -8.89 -3.03
CA SER A 155 -6.04 -10.17 -3.74
C SER A 155 -7.49 -10.37 -4.20
N GLU A 156 -8.43 -9.71 -3.51
CA GLU A 156 -9.86 -9.75 -3.83
C GLU A 156 -10.21 -8.76 -4.95
N LEU A 157 -9.39 -7.73 -5.16
CA LEU A 157 -9.63 -6.74 -6.20
C LEU A 157 -9.58 -7.36 -7.59
N ARG A 158 -10.46 -6.86 -8.45
CA ARG A 158 -10.43 -7.13 -9.88
C ARG A 158 -10.19 -5.84 -10.61
N VAL A 159 -9.16 -5.84 -11.45
CA VAL A 159 -8.74 -4.65 -12.20
C VAL A 159 -9.14 -4.85 -13.66
N PRO A 160 -9.68 -3.82 -14.33
CA PRO A 160 -9.95 -3.89 -15.76
C PRO A 160 -8.71 -4.28 -16.54
N ASP A 161 -8.87 -5.22 -17.46
CA ASP A 161 -7.85 -5.55 -18.42
C ASP A 161 -7.73 -4.46 -19.49
N ASN A 162 -6.51 -3.94 -19.69
CA ASN A 162 -6.27 -2.83 -20.59
C ASN A 162 -6.66 -3.12 -22.05
N SER A 163 -6.73 -4.39 -22.46
CA SER A 163 -7.06 -4.78 -23.84
C SER A 163 -8.54 -5.09 -24.04
N SER A 164 -9.17 -5.74 -23.06
CA SER A 164 -10.53 -6.27 -23.18
C SER A 164 -11.57 -5.53 -22.34
N GLY A 165 -11.13 -4.68 -21.40
CA GLY A 165 -11.99 -4.01 -20.42
C GLY A 165 -12.60 -4.93 -19.36
N LYS A 166 -12.40 -6.24 -19.46
CA LYS A 166 -12.94 -7.23 -18.52
C LYS A 166 -12.20 -7.16 -17.19
N LEU A 167 -12.93 -7.33 -16.10
CA LEU A 167 -12.36 -7.42 -14.77
C LEU A 167 -11.56 -8.72 -14.63
N ALA A 168 -10.27 -8.61 -14.28
CA ALA A 168 -9.35 -9.72 -14.15
C ALA A 168 -8.56 -9.65 -12.83
N THR A 169 -7.91 -10.75 -12.46
CA THR A 169 -6.94 -10.75 -11.36
C THR A 169 -5.73 -9.90 -11.71
N ASN A 170 -5.06 -9.42 -10.67
CA ASN A 170 -3.89 -8.55 -10.80
C ASN A 170 -2.77 -9.08 -9.91
N ASN A 171 -1.53 -9.03 -10.40
CA ASN A 171 -0.37 -9.32 -9.58
C ASN A 171 0.01 -8.06 -8.80
N TRP A 172 0.11 -8.20 -7.49
CA TRP A 172 0.49 -7.14 -6.58
C TRP A 172 1.86 -7.42 -5.97
N SER A 173 2.61 -6.37 -5.66
CA SER A 173 3.89 -6.46 -4.94
C SER A 173 4.02 -5.29 -3.98
N PHE A 174 4.66 -5.55 -2.84
CA PHE A 174 4.65 -4.62 -1.72
C PHE A 174 6.05 -4.41 -1.17
N ASP A 175 6.32 -3.18 -0.71
CA ASP A 175 7.31 -2.93 0.33
C ASP A 175 6.70 -2.01 1.38
N VAL A 176 7.09 -2.21 2.62
CA VAL A 176 6.55 -1.50 3.76
C VAL A 176 7.70 -0.90 4.56
N LYS A 177 7.53 0.33 5.04
CA LYS A 177 8.49 1.02 5.90
C LYS A 177 7.76 1.69 7.04
N SER A 178 8.11 1.32 8.27
CA SER A 178 7.70 2.08 9.45
C SER A 178 8.46 3.40 9.51
N TYR A 179 7.79 4.42 10.03
CA TYR A 179 8.39 5.70 10.36
C TYR A 179 7.74 6.27 11.63
N SER A 180 8.31 7.33 12.18
CA SER A 180 7.80 7.97 13.38
C SER A 180 7.76 9.49 13.20
N ILE A 181 6.63 10.08 13.59
CA ILE A 181 6.42 11.52 13.63
C ILE A 181 6.66 12.00 15.07
N LYS A 182 7.53 12.99 15.22
CA LYS A 182 7.86 13.67 16.48
C LYS A 182 7.37 15.11 16.51
#